data_AF-A0A6V7PQT7-F1
#
_entry.id   AF-A0A6V7PQT7-F1
#
_cell.length_a   1.000
_cell.length_b   1.000
_cell.length_c   1.000
_cell.angle_alpha   90.00
_cell.angle_beta   90.00
_cell.angle_gamma   90.00
#
_symmetry.space_group_name_H-M   'P 1'
#
loop_
_entity.id
_entity.type
_entity.pdbx_description
1 polymer ?
#
loop_
_entity_poly.entity_id
_entity_poly.type
_entity_poly.pdbx_seq_one_letter_code
_entity_poly.pdbx_strand_id
1 'polypeptide(L)'
;MDEYNLGISPGFVQALDMLRDHIEKLKLYLNSKDFLDLWRSIAEGLDYFVFSSIPWSDVKFSRSGVYQFKADMRALFHVFRPFCARPEAFFPLISNSLKLLTITPKDVDYFLRVLVTDERRKKEWLLQQELHHLTINQAESILRNRKFGE
;
A
#
# COMPACT_ATOMS: atom_id res chain seq x y z
N MET A 1 -2.17 19.78 -9.76
CA MET A 1 -0.90 19.04 -9.71
C MET A 1 -1.17 17.68 -10.32
N ASP A 2 -0.61 17.42 -11.49
CA ASP A 2 -0.89 16.20 -12.25
C ASP A 2 -0.27 15.00 -11.55
N GLU A 3 -1.09 13.97 -11.30
CA GLU A 3 -0.74 12.73 -10.61
C GLU A 3 0.49 12.01 -11.21
N TYR A 4 0.87 12.37 -12.45
CA TYR A 4 1.89 11.70 -13.24
C TYR A 4 3.29 12.35 -13.19
N ASN A 5 3.44 13.53 -12.58
CA ASN A 5 4.73 14.25 -12.50
C ASN A 5 5.28 14.39 -11.07
N LEU A 6 4.76 13.62 -10.11
CA LEU A 6 5.30 13.58 -8.75
C LEU A 6 6.58 12.74 -8.72
N GLY A 7 7.67 13.38 -8.29
CA GLY A 7 8.91 12.67 -7.96
C GLY A 7 8.75 11.80 -6.72
N ILE A 8 9.68 10.85 -6.55
CA ILE A 8 9.74 10.00 -5.36
C ILE A 8 10.27 10.83 -4.19
N SER A 9 9.76 10.59 -2.99
CA SER A 9 10.24 11.21 -1.75
C SER A 9 11.77 11.04 -1.63
N PRO A 10 12.58 12.11 -1.43
CA PRO A 10 14.05 12.02 -1.51
C PRO A 10 14.67 10.97 -0.59
N GLY A 11 14.20 10.87 0.66
CA GLY A 11 14.68 9.86 1.60
C GLY A 11 14.30 8.42 1.21
N PHE A 12 13.26 8.24 0.40
CA PHE A 12 12.82 6.93 -0.06
C PHE A 12 13.64 6.46 -1.27
N VAL A 13 14.09 7.37 -2.14
CA VAL A 13 14.94 7.04 -3.30
C VAL A 13 16.18 6.27 -2.87
N GLN A 14 16.92 6.78 -1.88
CA GLN A 14 18.14 6.13 -1.39
C GLN A 14 17.85 4.75 -0.80
N ALA A 15 16.75 4.61 -0.04
CA ALA A 15 16.35 3.34 0.54
C ALA A 15 15.99 2.30 -0.54
N LEU A 16 15.27 2.70 -1.59
CA LEU A 16 14.90 1.83 -2.71
C LEU A 16 16.12 1.40 -3.54
N ASP A 17 17.07 2.30 -3.74
CA ASP A 17 18.32 2.02 -4.43
C ASP A 17 19.14 0.97 -3.69
N MET A 18 19.31 1.16 -2.38
CA MET A 18 19.96 0.17 -1.50
C MET A 18 19.21 -1.16 -1.49
N LEU A 19 17.88 -1.15 -1.42
CA LEU A 19 17.08 -2.39 -1.44
C LEU A 19 17.29 -3.18 -2.74
N ARG A 20 17.26 -2.49 -3.89
CA ARG A 20 17.51 -3.10 -5.21
C ARG A 20 18.89 -3.75 -5.23
N ASP A 21 19.93 -3.01 -4.86
CA ASP A 21 21.31 -3.49 -4.88
C ASP A 21 21.51 -4.73 -4.00
N HIS A 22 20.89 -4.78 -2.81
CA HIS A 22 20.97 -5.95 -1.94
C HIS A 22 20.26 -7.17 -2.52
N ILE A 23 19.05 -7.01 -3.06
CA ILE A 23 18.30 -8.13 -3.66
C ILE A 23 19.03 -8.65 -4.91
N GLU A 24 19.57 -7.77 -5.74
CA GLU A 24 20.34 -8.16 -6.92
C GLU A 24 21.60 -8.93 -6.55
N LYS A 25 22.34 -8.51 -5.51
CA LYS A 25 23.48 -9.28 -4.99
C LYS A 25 23.06 -10.65 -4.52
N LEU A 26 21.97 -10.76 -3.75
CA LEU A 26 21.46 -12.04 -3.26
C LEU A 26 21.09 -13.00 -4.40
N LYS A 27 20.56 -12.47 -5.52
CA LYS A 27 20.26 -13.25 -6.73
C LYS A 27 21.50 -13.91 -7.33
N LEU A 28 22.69 -13.33 -7.16
CA LEU A 28 23.95 -13.89 -7.69
C LEU A 28 24.48 -15.06 -6.86
N TYR A 29 24.15 -15.12 -5.56
CA TYR A 29 24.71 -16.08 -4.63
C TYR A 29 23.74 -17.20 -4.23
N LEU A 30 22.44 -17.03 -4.51
CA LEU A 30 21.41 -18.02 -4.23
C LEU A 30 21.02 -18.78 -5.50
N ASN A 31 20.63 -20.04 -5.34
CA ASN A 31 19.95 -20.74 -6.43
C ASN A 31 18.56 -20.14 -6.65
N SER A 32 17.97 -20.44 -7.81
CA SER A 32 16.68 -19.86 -8.23
C SER A 32 15.57 -20.04 -7.20
N LYS A 33 15.46 -21.22 -6.57
CA LYS A 33 14.40 -21.50 -5.60
C LYS A 33 14.56 -20.65 -4.35
N ASP A 34 15.73 -20.69 -3.74
CA ASP A 34 15.99 -19.96 -2.50
C ASP A 34 15.90 -18.44 -2.72
N PHE A 35 16.34 -17.95 -3.88
CA PHE A 35 16.16 -16.55 -4.25
C PHE A 35 14.67 -16.18 -4.37
N LEU A 36 13.87 -17.01 -5.03
CA LEU A 36 12.43 -16.77 -5.18
C LEU A 36 11.71 -16.69 -3.83
N ASP A 37 12.02 -17.60 -2.92
CA ASP A 37 11.42 -17.63 -1.59
C ASP A 37 11.88 -16.42 -0.75
N LEU A 38 13.16 -16.04 -0.86
CA LEU A 38 13.70 -14.89 -0.15
C LEU A 38 13.08 -13.56 -0.61
N TRP A 39 13.06 -13.24 -1.90
CA TRP A 39 12.56 -11.93 -2.33
C TRP A 39 11.06 -11.79 -2.05
N ARG A 40 10.29 -12.89 -2.13
CA ARG A 40 8.86 -12.89 -1.76
C ARG A 40 8.67 -12.60 -0.27
N SER A 41 9.51 -13.19 0.58
CA SER A 41 9.49 -12.93 2.02
C SER A 41 9.85 -11.46 2.33
N ILE A 42 10.79 -10.88 1.57
CA ILE A 42 11.10 -9.44 1.66
C ILE A 42 9.90 -8.59 1.23
N ALA A 43 9.24 -8.93 0.13
CA ALA A 43 8.05 -8.22 -0.36
C ALA A 43 6.91 -8.27 0.67
N GLU A 44 6.62 -9.44 1.23
CA GLU A 44 5.61 -9.62 2.28
C GLU A 44 5.94 -8.80 3.55
N GLY A 45 7.20 -8.85 3.99
CA GLY A 45 7.66 -8.06 5.14
C GLY A 45 7.53 -6.55 4.91
N LEU A 46 7.84 -6.08 3.70
CA LEU A 46 7.67 -4.67 3.32
C LEU A 46 6.19 -4.28 3.19
N ASP A 47 5.34 -5.15 2.63
CA ASP A 47 3.89 -4.94 2.55
C ASP A 47 3.31 -4.69 3.95
N TYR A 48 3.64 -5.57 4.90
CA TYR A 48 3.22 -5.44 6.29
C TYR A 48 3.84 -4.23 7.01
N PHE A 49 5.14 -3.98 6.82
CA PHE A 49 5.83 -2.86 7.46
C PHE A 49 5.22 -1.52 7.04
N VAL A 50 5.05 -1.29 5.74
CA VAL A 50 4.44 -0.05 5.24
C VAL A 50 2.98 0.04 5.67
N PHE A 51 2.21 -1.06 5.52
CA PHE A 51 0.82 -1.11 5.95
C PHE A 51 0.66 -0.74 7.43
N SER A 52 1.42 -1.38 8.32
CA SER A 52 1.33 -1.14 9.77
C SER A 52 1.63 0.30 10.16
N SER A 53 2.46 1.01 9.38
CA SER A 53 2.72 2.43 9.61
C SER A 53 1.51 3.35 9.31
N ILE A 54 0.56 2.94 8.45
CA ILE A 54 -0.57 3.78 8.05
C ILE A 54 -1.59 3.97 9.18
N PRO A 55 -2.17 2.92 9.81
CA PRO A 55 -3.17 3.07 10.86
C PRO A 55 -2.61 3.59 12.19
N TRP A 56 -1.33 3.32 12.45
CA TRP A 56 -0.70 3.51 13.76
C TRP A 56 0.10 4.82 13.85
N SER A 57 0.33 5.48 12.72
CA SER A 57 0.90 6.82 12.73
C SER A 57 -0.20 7.86 12.93
N ASP A 58 0.12 8.94 13.64
CA ASP A 58 -0.73 10.14 13.72
C ASP A 58 -0.80 10.91 12.38
N VAL A 59 -0.24 10.33 11.30
CA VAL A 59 -0.18 10.92 9.98
C VAL A 59 -1.56 10.92 9.35
N LYS A 60 -1.99 12.11 8.92
CA LYS A 60 -3.22 12.31 8.18
C LYS A 60 -2.90 12.60 6.72
N PHE A 61 -3.48 11.82 5.82
CA PHE A 61 -3.31 11.94 4.38
C PHE A 61 -4.22 13.03 3.82
N SER A 62 -3.62 14.14 3.41
CA SER A 62 -4.22 15.09 2.47
C SER A 62 -4.32 14.46 1.07
N ARG A 63 -5.01 15.12 0.15
CA ARG A 63 -5.10 14.64 -1.24
C ARG A 63 -3.72 14.52 -1.89
N SER A 64 -2.86 15.52 -1.71
CA SER A 64 -1.47 15.49 -2.19
C SER A 64 -0.65 14.41 -1.51
N GLY A 65 -0.85 14.18 -0.20
CA GLY A 65 -0.19 13.11 0.54
C GLY A 65 -0.54 11.72 0.00
N VAL A 66 -1.80 11.47 -0.39
CA VAL A 66 -2.20 10.22 -1.04
C VAL A 66 -1.49 10.05 -2.39
N TYR A 67 -1.38 11.11 -3.19
CA TYR A 67 -0.68 11.03 -4.48
C TYR A 67 0.82 10.79 -4.32
N GLN A 68 1.48 11.44 -3.36
CA GLN A 68 2.88 11.19 -3.04
C GLN A 68 3.09 9.74 -2.58
N PHE A 69 2.26 9.26 -1.66
CA PHE A 69 2.32 7.88 -1.19
C PHE A 69 2.13 6.88 -2.35
N LYS A 70 1.19 7.14 -3.27
CA LYS A 70 1.00 6.32 -4.47
C LYS A 70 2.24 6.33 -5.39
N ALA A 71 2.89 7.47 -5.57
CA ALA A 71 4.12 7.58 -6.36
C ALA A 71 5.27 6.78 -5.73
N ASP A 72 5.44 6.92 -4.42
CA ASP A 72 6.45 6.18 -3.66
C ASP A 72 6.21 4.66 -3.75
N MET A 73 4.97 4.19 -3.54
CA MET A 73 4.66 2.76 -3.63
C MET A 73 4.86 2.20 -5.04
N ARG A 74 4.57 2.97 -6.10
CA ARG A 74 4.90 2.57 -7.48
C ARG A 74 6.41 2.37 -7.67
N ALA A 75 7.24 3.22 -7.06
CA ALA A 75 8.68 3.07 -7.10
C ALA A 75 9.16 1.84 -6.31
N LEU A 76 8.55 1.55 -5.15
CA LEU A 76 8.80 0.32 -4.41
C LEU A 76 8.51 -0.92 -5.27
N PHE A 77 7.35 -0.97 -5.92
CA PHE A 77 6.99 -2.09 -6.80
C PHE A 77 7.96 -2.24 -7.96
N HIS A 78 8.50 -1.13 -8.48
CA HIS A 78 9.47 -1.14 -9.56
C HIS A 78 10.77 -1.87 -9.20
N VAL A 79 11.21 -1.81 -7.94
CA VAL A 79 12.41 -2.54 -7.46
C VAL A 79 12.31 -4.05 -7.72
N PHE A 80 11.10 -4.61 -7.71
CA PHE A 80 10.88 -6.04 -7.85
C PHE A 80 10.56 -6.50 -9.29
N ARG A 81 10.40 -5.56 -10.25
CA ARG A 81 10.13 -5.91 -11.66
C ARG A 81 11.15 -6.84 -12.31
N PRO A 82 12.46 -6.75 -12.01
CA PRO A 82 13.44 -7.71 -12.54
C PRO A 82 13.23 -9.16 -12.07
N PHE A 83 12.37 -9.39 -11.08
CA PHE A 83 12.13 -10.71 -10.46
C PHE A 83 10.73 -11.25 -10.71
N CYS A 84 9.75 -10.41 -11.09
CA CYS A 84 8.41 -10.84 -11.46
C CYS A 84 7.68 -9.81 -12.35
N ALA A 85 6.72 -10.29 -13.16
CA ALA A 85 5.98 -9.45 -14.10
C ALA A 85 4.96 -8.51 -13.43
N ARG A 86 4.45 -8.89 -12.26
CA ARG A 86 3.43 -8.13 -11.50
C ARG A 86 3.78 -8.04 -10.02
N PRO A 87 4.76 -7.19 -9.64
CA PRO A 87 5.17 -7.02 -8.25
C PRO A 87 4.04 -6.68 -7.29
N GLU A 88 3.07 -5.88 -7.74
CA GLU A 88 1.95 -5.38 -6.94
C GLU A 88 1.10 -6.51 -6.33
N ALA A 89 1.08 -7.69 -6.96
CA ALA A 89 0.39 -8.86 -6.44
C ALA A 89 1.00 -9.40 -5.12
N PHE A 90 2.25 -9.02 -4.81
CA PHE A 90 2.95 -9.37 -3.58
C PHE A 90 2.82 -8.27 -2.51
N PHE A 91 2.08 -7.19 -2.80
CA PHE A 91 1.80 -6.09 -1.87
C PHE A 91 0.29 -5.85 -1.69
N PRO A 92 -0.48 -6.87 -1.28
CA PRO A 92 -1.93 -6.77 -1.18
C PRO A 92 -2.41 -5.74 -0.14
N LEU A 93 -1.72 -5.58 0.99
CA LEU A 93 -2.13 -4.64 2.05
C LEU A 93 -1.91 -3.20 1.61
N ILE A 94 -0.74 -2.89 1.03
CA ILE A 94 -0.47 -1.57 0.46
C ILE A 94 -1.46 -1.26 -0.66
N SER A 95 -1.72 -2.22 -1.56
CA SER A 95 -2.64 -2.03 -2.69
C SER A 95 -4.07 -1.72 -2.23
N ASN A 96 -4.59 -2.47 -1.25
CA ASN A 96 -5.91 -2.22 -0.69
C ASN A 96 -5.96 -0.91 0.10
N SER A 97 -4.88 -0.55 0.80
CA SER A 97 -4.77 0.73 1.52
C SER A 97 -4.81 1.91 0.55
N LEU A 98 -4.08 1.84 -0.57
CA LEU A 98 -4.13 2.86 -1.63
C LEU A 98 -5.53 2.98 -2.23
N LYS A 99 -6.22 1.86 -2.46
CA LYS A 99 -7.61 1.86 -2.95
C LYS A 99 -8.53 2.56 -1.95
N LEU A 100 -8.42 2.28 -0.65
CA LEU A 100 -9.17 2.99 0.39
C LEU A 100 -8.84 4.48 0.49
N LEU A 101 -7.57 4.86 0.45
CA LEU A 101 -7.15 6.26 0.54
C LEU A 101 -7.62 7.11 -0.66
N THR A 102 -8.01 6.48 -1.77
CA THR A 102 -8.47 7.13 -3.00
C THR A 102 -9.98 7.13 -3.20
N ILE A 103 -10.77 6.51 -2.31
CA ILE A 103 -12.25 6.53 -2.43
C ILE A 103 -12.84 7.92 -2.17
N THR A 104 -14.08 8.12 -2.61
CA THR A 104 -14.73 9.42 -2.53
C THR A 104 -15.18 9.76 -1.11
N PRO A 105 -15.34 11.04 -0.75
CA PRO A 105 -15.88 11.43 0.55
C PRO A 105 -17.25 10.79 0.83
N LYS A 106 -18.08 10.59 -0.21
CA LYS A 106 -19.39 9.94 -0.09
C LYS A 106 -19.26 8.47 0.30
N ASP A 107 -18.30 7.76 -0.29
CA ASP A 107 -18.06 6.35 0.03
C ASP A 107 -17.48 6.20 1.45
N VAL A 108 -16.62 7.13 1.88
CA VAL A 108 -16.14 7.17 3.27
C VAL A 108 -17.30 7.39 4.23
N ASP A 109 -18.18 8.36 3.94
CA ASP A 109 -19.33 8.66 4.79
C ASP A 109 -20.29 7.47 4.86
N TYR A 110 -20.56 6.83 3.72
CA TYR A 110 -21.35 5.61 3.66
C TYR A 110 -20.74 4.50 4.54
N PHE A 111 -19.44 4.23 4.38
CA PHE A 111 -18.76 3.18 5.13
C PHE A 111 -18.67 3.45 6.63
N LEU A 112 -18.29 4.68 7.02
CA LEU A 112 -18.05 5.04 8.42
C LEU A 112 -19.32 5.45 9.18
N ARG A 113 -20.34 6.00 8.51
CA ARG A 113 -21.53 6.61 9.17
C ARG A 113 -22.87 5.99 8.81
N VAL A 114 -23.01 5.38 7.63
CA VAL A 114 -24.26 4.71 7.26
C VAL A 114 -24.24 3.25 7.70
N LEU A 115 -23.08 2.58 7.62
CA LEU A 115 -22.94 1.16 7.99
C LEU A 115 -22.53 0.92 9.45
N VAL A 116 -22.60 1.93 10.33
CA VAL A 116 -21.94 1.99 11.66
C VAL A 116 -22.00 0.68 12.44
N THR A 117 -23.18 0.07 12.54
CA THR A 117 -23.44 -1.13 13.36
C THR A 117 -23.67 -2.41 12.54
N ASP A 118 -23.54 -2.35 11.22
CA ASP A 118 -23.79 -3.50 10.33
C ASP A 118 -22.47 -4.05 9.79
N GLU A 119 -21.78 -4.84 10.62
CA GLU A 119 -20.52 -5.48 10.24
C GLU A 119 -20.67 -6.35 8.99
N ARG A 120 -21.82 -7.00 8.81
CA ARG A 120 -22.09 -7.83 7.63
C ARG A 120 -22.05 -6.97 6.38
N ARG A 121 -22.78 -5.86 6.36
CA ARG A 121 -22.76 -4.92 5.22
C ARG A 121 -21.40 -4.26 5.01
N LYS A 122 -20.67 -3.93 6.08
CA LYS A 122 -19.28 -3.43 5.94
C LYS A 122 -18.38 -4.46 5.26
N LYS A 123 -18.49 -5.73 5.66
CA LYS A 123 -17.74 -6.82 5.03
C LYS A 123 -18.15 -7.01 3.57
N GLU A 124 -19.45 -7.03 3.28
CA GLU A 124 -19.97 -7.12 1.91
C GLU A 124 -19.47 -5.96 1.04
N TRP A 125 -19.45 -4.73 1.58
CA TRP A 125 -18.90 -3.55 0.90
C TRP A 125 -17.40 -3.72 0.61
N LEU A 126 -16.59 -4.17 1.57
CA LEU A 126 -15.16 -4.44 1.34
C LEU A 126 -14.95 -5.46 0.22
N LEU A 127 -15.74 -6.54 0.20
CA LEU A 127 -15.68 -7.56 -0.86
C LEU A 127 -16.06 -7.00 -2.24
N GLN A 128 -17.10 -6.16 -2.31
CA GLN A 128 -17.50 -5.48 -3.56
C GLN A 128 -16.44 -4.52 -4.07
N GLN A 129 -15.66 -3.92 -3.16
CA GLN A 129 -14.51 -3.09 -3.48
C GLN A 129 -13.22 -3.90 -3.67
N GLU A 130 -13.27 -5.25 -3.72
CA GLU A 130 -12.11 -6.15 -3.85
C GLU A 130 -11.06 -5.98 -2.75
N LEU A 131 -11.45 -5.48 -1.57
CA LEU A 131 -10.56 -5.21 -0.44
C LEU A 131 -10.39 -6.44 0.45
N HIS A 132 -10.02 -7.57 -0.15
CA HIS A 132 -10.04 -8.89 0.49
C HIS A 132 -9.01 -9.07 1.63
N HIS A 133 -7.98 -8.23 1.67
CA HIS A 133 -6.86 -8.36 2.61
C HIS A 133 -6.98 -7.45 3.84
N LEU A 134 -8.06 -6.69 3.96
CA LEU A 134 -8.28 -5.79 5.09
C LEU A 134 -9.46 -6.26 5.94
N THR A 135 -9.29 -6.21 7.25
CA THR A 135 -10.41 -6.31 8.19
C THR A 135 -11.19 -4.99 8.23
N ILE A 136 -12.41 -5.04 8.77
CA ILE A 136 -13.23 -3.83 8.96
C ILE A 136 -12.47 -2.78 9.79
N ASN A 137 -11.85 -3.20 10.90
CA ASN A 137 -11.11 -2.30 11.79
C ASN A 137 -9.92 -1.64 11.09
N GLN A 138 -9.20 -2.39 10.26
CA GLN A 138 -8.09 -1.85 9.47
C GLN A 138 -8.59 -0.82 8.44
N ALA A 139 -9.68 -1.15 7.73
CA ALA A 139 -10.29 -0.25 6.76
C ALA A 139 -10.79 1.03 7.42
N GLU A 140 -11.48 0.93 8.57
CA GLU A 140 -11.91 2.11 9.33
C GLU A 140 -10.74 2.99 9.75
N SER A 141 -9.66 2.40 10.25
CA SER A 141 -8.50 3.17 10.70
C SER A 141 -7.82 3.91 9.54
N ILE A 142 -7.64 3.25 8.39
CA ILE A 142 -7.12 3.88 7.17
C ILE A 142 -8.00 5.05 6.74
N LEU A 143 -9.32 4.85 6.70
CA LEU A 143 -10.27 5.88 6.28
C LEU A 143 -10.30 7.08 7.24
N ARG A 144 -10.15 6.85 8.55
CA ARG A 144 -9.99 7.91 9.56
C ARG A 144 -8.69 8.70 9.40
N ASN A 145 -7.69 8.16 8.69
CA ASN A 145 -6.46 8.86 8.37
C ASN A 145 -6.57 9.71 7.11
N ARG A 146 -7.71 9.68 6.40
CA ARG A 146 -7.98 10.54 5.25
C ARG A 146 -8.58 11.89 5.66
N LYS A 147 -7.97 13.00 5.23
CA LYS A 147 -8.52 14.35 5.38
C LYS A 147 -9.25 14.81 4.12
N PHE A 148 -10.50 15.22 4.26
CA PHE A 148 -11.30 15.84 3.22
C PHE A 148 -11.46 17.32 3.53
N GLY A 149 -10.94 18.19 2.66
CA GLY A 149 -10.74 19.62 2.93
C GLY A 149 -9.26 20.00 2.77
N GLU A 150 -8.99 21.30 2.60
CA GLU A 150 -7.62 21.86 2.68
C GLU A 150 -7.15 21.96 4.13
#